data_AF-A0A5M5BWN8-F1
#
_entry.id   AF-A0A5M5BWN8-F1
#
_cell.length_a   1.000
_cell.length_b   1.000
_cell.length_c   1.000
_cell.angle_alpha   90.00
_cell.angle_beta   90.00
_cell.angle_gamma   90.00
#
_symmetry.space_group_name_H-M   'P 1'
#
loop_
_entity.id
_entity.type
_entity.pdbx_description
1 polymer ?
#
loop_
_entity_poly.entity_id
_entity_poly.type
_entity_poly.pdbx_seq_one_letter_code
_entity_poly.pdbx_strand_id
1 'polypeptide(L)' 'NCGICVDPHNSQQIKEAIQYLVENKEMAYQMGQNGRRAVLEEYNWESQAKLYIEVLTNI' A
#
# COMPACT_ATOMS: atom_id res chain seq x y z
N ASN A 1 -2.95 3.77 -5.92
CA ASN A 1 -1.58 3.46 -6.41
C ASN A 1 -0.59 3.91 -5.34
N CYS A 2 -0.13 2.97 -4.50
CA CYS A 2 0.55 3.26 -3.23
C CYS A 2 2.02 2.84 -3.22
N GLY A 3 2.56 2.38 -4.35
CA GLY A 3 3.92 1.87 -4.46
C GLY A 3 4.09 0.95 -5.67
N ILE A 4 5.21 0.24 -5.70
CA ILE A 4 5.58 -0.68 -6.79
C ILE A 4 5.67 -2.08 -6.22
N CYS A 5 4.89 -3.01 -6.76
CA CYS A 5 4.98 -4.43 -6.40
C CYS A 5 6.08 -5.09 -7.22
N VAL A 6 6.95 -5.85 -6.57
CA VAL A 6 8.08 -6.55 -7.18
C VAL A 6 8.12 -8.00 -6.69
N ASP A 7 8.71 -8.89 -7.48
CA ASP A 7 9.04 -10.24 -7.01
C ASP A 7 10.13 -10.17 -5.93
N PRO A 8 9.88 -10.68 -4.70
CA PRO A 8 10.83 -10.62 -3.61
C PRO A 8 12.13 -11.41 -3.86
N HIS A 9 12.15 -12.35 -4.81
CA HIS A 9 13.35 -13.11 -5.18
C HIS A 9 14.07 -12.54 -6.42
N ASN A 10 13.56 -11.45 -7.01
CA ASN A 10 14.16 -10.81 -8.17
C ASN A 10 14.91 -9.53 -7.77
N SER A 11 16.22 -9.65 -7.55
CA SER A 11 17.08 -8.53 -7.15
C SER A 11 17.11 -7.39 -8.18
N GLN A 12 16.95 -7.70 -9.47
CA GLN A 12 16.94 -6.70 -10.53
C GLN A 12 15.66 -5.84 -10.48
N GLN A 13 14.49 -6.45 -10.29
CA GLN A 13 13.23 -5.70 -10.12
C GLN A 13 13.26 -4.80 -8.88
N ILE A 14 13.81 -5.30 -7.77
CA ILE A 14 13.95 -4.52 -6.53
C ILE A 14 14.84 -3.29 -6.79
N LYS A 15 15.99 -3.48 -7.44
CA LYS A 15 16.90 -2.39 -7.81
C LYS A 15 16.20 -1.35 -8.68
N GLU A 16 15.48 -1.79 -9.71
CA GLU A 16 14.78 -0.92 -10.66
C GLU A 16 13.68 -0.11 -9.98
N ALA A 17 12.89 -0.74 -9.10
CA ALA A 17 11.85 -0.04 -8.34
C ALA A 17 12.44 1.02 -7.39
N ILE A 18 13.54 0.71 -6.70
CA ILE A 18 14.25 1.68 -5.84
C ILE A 18 14.78 2.84 -6.70
N GLN A 19 15.44 2.54 -7.81
CA GLN A 19 16.00 3.55 -8.71
C GLN A 19 14.90 4.47 -9.25
N TYR A 20 13.78 3.91 -9.70
CA TYR A 20 12.63 4.69 -10.17
C TYR A 20 12.13 5.68 -9.11
N LEU A 21 11.96 5.23 -7.86
CA LEU A 21 11.50 6.11 -6.77
C LEU A 21 12.51 7.21 -6.43
N VAL A 22 13.82 6.93 -6.56
CA VAL A 22 14.87 7.92 -6.34
C VAL A 22 14.86 8.98 -7.44
N GLU A 23 14.69 8.57 -8.69
CA GLU A 23 14.72 9.45 -9.88
C GLU A 23 13.41 10.23 -10.08
N ASN A 24 12.26 9.69 -9.64
CA ASN A 24 10.92 10.26 -9.85
C ASN A 24 10.28 10.73 -8.54
N LYS A 25 10.84 11.78 -7.93
CA LYS A 25 10.44 12.26 -6.60
C LYS A 25 8.96 12.62 -6.47
N GLU A 26 8.37 13.26 -7.47
CA GLU A 26 6.95 13.61 -7.45
C GLU A 26 6.08 12.34 -7.41
N MET A 27 6.36 11.36 -8.26
CA MET A 27 5.65 10.08 -8.27
C MET A 27 5.82 9.34 -6.95
N ALA A 28 7.03 9.30 -6.40
CA ALA A 28 7.29 8.69 -5.10
C ALA A 28 6.49 9.38 -3.97
N TYR A 29 6.41 10.71 -3.97
CA TYR A 29 5.61 11.46 -3.01
C TYR A 29 4.12 11.12 -3.14
N GLN A 30 3.58 11.13 -4.36
CA GLN A 30 2.18 10.78 -4.60
C GLN A 30 1.85 9.34 -4.18
N MET A 31 2.74 8.38 -4.46
CA MET A 31 2.58 7.00 -3.99
C MET A 31 2.56 6.92 -2.46
N GLY A 32 3.43 7.67 -1.78
CA GLY A 32 3.44 7.77 -0.32
C GLY A 32 2.16 8.37 0.25
N GLN A 33 1.66 9.47 -0.33
CA GLN A 33 0.39 10.09 0.09
C GLN A 33 -0.79 9.13 -0.10
N ASN A 34 -0.84 8.42 -1.22
CA ASN A 34 -1.86 7.40 -1.47
C ASN A 34 -1.78 6.25 -0.47
N GLY A 35 -0.59 5.76 -0.14
CA GLY A 35 -0.39 4.72 0.87
C GLY A 35 -0.91 5.15 2.25
N ARG A 36 -0.55 6.38 2.68
CA ARG A 36 -1.06 6.95 3.93
C ARG A 36 -2.58 7.06 3.94
N ARG A 37 -3.16 7.54 2.83
CA ARG A 37 -4.61 7.69 2.68
C ARG A 37 -5.33 6.35 2.78
N ALA A 38 -4.84 5.31 2.10
CA ALA A 38 -5.41 3.96 2.18
C ALA A 38 -5.43 3.42 3.62
N VAL A 39 -4.34 3.62 4.38
CA VAL A 39 -4.30 3.21 5.79
C VAL A 39 -5.33 3.96 6.63
N LEU A 40 -5.47 5.27 6.42
CA LEU A 40 -6.38 6.09 7.21
C LEU A 40 -7.85 5.87 6.84
N GLU A 41 -8.16 5.65 5.57
CA GLU A 41 -9.54 5.61 5.08
C GLU A 41 -10.09 4.17 4.98
N GLU A 42 -9.26 3.21 4.59
CA GLU A 42 -9.72 1.86 4.20
C GLU A 42 -9.27 0.77 5.17
N TYR A 43 -8.00 0.79 5.58
CA TYR A 43 -7.38 -0.31 6.34
C TYR A 43 -7.13 0.01 7.82
N ASN A 44 -7.90 0.94 8.39
CA ASN A 44 -7.80 1.32 9.79
C ASN A 44 -8.61 0.38 10.71
N TRP A 45 -8.36 0.46 12.03
CA TRP A 45 -9.06 -0.39 13.01
C TRP A 45 -10.57 -0.21 13.02
N GLU A 46 -11.07 1.00 12.83
CA GLU A 46 -12.52 1.24 12.85
C GLU A 46 -13.20 0.60 11.64
N SER A 47 -12.65 0.77 10.44
CA SER A 47 -13.21 0.20 9.21
C SER A 47 -13.11 -1.33 9.22
N GLN A 48 -11.95 -1.87 9.62
CA GLN A 48 -11.74 -3.31 9.64
C GLN A 48 -12.58 -4.00 10.73
N ALA A 49 -12.73 -3.39 11.92
CA ALA A 49 -13.57 -3.96 12.98
C ALA A 49 -15.03 -4.13 12.53
N LYS A 50 -15.58 -3.19 11.75
CA LYS A 50 -16.94 -3.30 11.20
C LYS A 50 -17.07 -4.55 10.31
N LEU A 51 -16.10 -4.80 9.43
CA LEU A 51 -16.07 -6.00 8.58
C LEU A 51 -16.00 -7.29 9.41
N TYR A 52 -15.16 -7.32 10.44
CA TYR A 52 -15.04 -8.48 11.32
C TYR A 52 -16.34 -8.77 12.09
N ILE A 53 -16.99 -7.74 12.63
CA ILE A 53 -18.27 -7.90 13.34
C ILE A 53 -19.34 -8.43 12.40
N GLU A 54 -19.43 -7.90 11.18
CA GLU A 54 -20.39 -8.37 10.16
C GLU A 54 -20.24 -9.88 9.91
N VAL A 55 -19.01 -10.36 9.74
CA VAL A 55 -18.73 -11.79 9.56
C VAL A 55 -19.21 -12.60 10.77
N LEU A 56 -18.94 -12.14 12.00
CA LEU A 56 -19.33 -12.86 13.22
C LEU A 56 -20.84 -12.89 13.45
N THR A 57 -21.56 -11.85 13.05
CA THR A 57 -23.02 -11.76 13.23
C THR A 57 -23.83 -12.50 12.17
N ASN A 58 -23.21 -12.86 11.04
CA ASN A 58 -23.83 -13.59 9.94
C ASN A 58 -23.60 -15.12 10.03
N ILE A 59 -23.05 -15.60 11.15
CA ILE A 59 -22.91 -17.01 11.52
C ILE A 59 -24.04 -17.38 12.48
#